data_AF-A0A5B8KCE9-F1
#
_entry.id   AF-A0A5B8KCE9-F1
#
_cell.length_a   1.000
_cell.length_b   1.000
_cell.length_c   1.000
_cell.angle_alpha   90.00
_cell.angle_beta   90.00
_cell.angle_gamma   90.00
#
_symmetry.space_group_name_H-M   'P 1'
#
loop_
_entity.id
_entity.type
_entity.pdbx_description
1 polymer ?
#
loop_
_entity_poly.entity_id
_entity_poly.type
_entity_poly.pdbx_seq_one_letter_code
_entity_poly.pdbx_strand_id
1 'polypeptide(L)'
;MSTRNPAVSRWHFRVVLAAAAAAVLAFAALPAEAATAPGPGNDVSWPQCGKALPKGQTFGIVGVNNGLANTTNPCLGTQLTWAGTSKGGTGQPLVALYVNTANPGAAGSWWPSSNTYGGTTVANPYGECTAGSYGPACSYMYGYAKAYDDATIRGVSNPASYLWWLDVETGNSWSQGTLANRADLEGMAAYFASIGARAGLYSTRSQWDQIVGTVPSSSNLYTLPSWLAGARSLAGAKRGCADAALTGGGKVTVTQYVSGGFDFDHSCI
;
A
#
# COMPACT_ATOMS: atom_id res chain seq x y z
N MET A 1 -20.61 -70.68 64.43
CA MET A 1 -19.95 -70.76 63.11
C MET A 1 -20.51 -69.65 62.23
N SER A 2 -19.63 -69.00 61.45
CA SER A 2 -19.92 -68.01 60.40
C SER A 2 -20.38 -66.61 60.84
N THR A 3 -19.47 -65.65 61.03
CA THR A 3 -18.71 -64.80 60.06
C THR A 3 -19.39 -63.45 59.83
N ARG A 4 -18.79 -62.41 60.43
CA ARG A 4 -18.99 -61.00 60.05
C ARG A 4 -18.46 -60.78 58.63
N ASN A 5 -19.09 -59.89 57.86
CA ASN A 5 -18.38 -59.13 56.82
C ASN A 5 -18.91 -57.69 56.75
N PRO A 6 -18.04 -56.69 56.50
CA PRO A 6 -18.30 -55.29 56.83
C PRO A 6 -18.92 -54.50 55.67
N ALA A 7 -19.48 -53.36 56.05
CA ALA A 7 -19.96 -52.31 55.17
C ALA A 7 -18.83 -51.71 54.32
N VAL A 8 -19.12 -51.45 53.04
CA VAL A 8 -18.57 -50.31 52.31
C VAL A 8 -19.67 -49.73 51.43
N SER A 9 -20.39 -48.76 51.97
CA SER A 9 -21.41 -48.01 51.22
C SER A 9 -20.74 -47.07 50.22
N ARG A 10 -21.29 -47.07 49.00
CA ARG A 10 -20.81 -46.51 47.72
C ARG A 10 -20.62 -44.97 47.67
N TRP A 11 -20.40 -44.31 48.81
CA TRP A 11 -20.37 -42.84 48.90
C TRP A 11 -18.99 -42.20 48.65
N HIS A 12 -17.89 -42.96 48.72
CA HIS A 12 -16.54 -42.39 48.64
C HIS A 12 -15.97 -42.30 47.22
N PHE A 13 -16.61 -42.93 46.22
CA PHE A 13 -16.09 -42.96 44.84
C PHE A 13 -16.50 -41.76 43.97
N ARG A 14 -17.44 -40.91 44.42
CA ARG A 14 -17.89 -39.73 43.66
C ARG A 14 -17.20 -38.41 44.05
N VAL A 15 -16.55 -38.36 45.22
CA VAL A 15 -15.89 -37.12 45.68
C VAL A 15 -14.47 -36.97 45.12
N VAL A 16 -13.78 -38.08 44.82
CA VAL A 16 -12.39 -38.03 44.33
C VAL A 16 -12.29 -37.61 42.86
N LEU A 17 -13.29 -37.89 42.03
CA LEU A 17 -13.31 -37.49 40.60
C LEU A 17 -13.66 -36.01 40.38
N ALA A 18 -14.41 -35.38 41.30
CA ALA A 18 -14.73 -33.95 41.18
C ALA A 18 -13.57 -33.04 41.58
N ALA A 19 -12.72 -33.47 42.52
CA ALA A 19 -11.55 -32.69 42.95
C ALA A 19 -10.40 -32.73 41.93
N ALA A 20 -10.25 -33.83 41.18
CA ALA A 20 -9.21 -33.94 40.14
C ALA A 20 -9.53 -33.11 38.88
N ALA A 21 -10.81 -32.92 38.54
CA ALA A 21 -11.20 -32.10 37.39
C ALA A 21 -11.02 -30.59 37.64
N ALA A 22 -11.15 -30.12 38.88
CA ALA A 22 -10.96 -28.72 39.24
C ALA A 22 -9.47 -28.32 39.30
N ALA A 23 -8.57 -29.25 39.65
CA ALA A 23 -7.13 -28.98 39.72
C ALA A 23 -6.45 -28.92 38.33
N VAL A 24 -7.00 -29.60 37.32
CA VAL A 24 -6.46 -29.57 35.94
C VAL A 24 -6.87 -28.31 35.19
N LEU A 25 -8.00 -27.67 35.55
CA LEU A 25 -8.42 -26.39 34.97
C LEU A 25 -7.66 -25.17 35.51
N ALA A 26 -6.92 -25.31 36.62
CA ALA A 26 -6.15 -24.21 37.20
C ALA A 26 -4.76 -24.01 36.57
N PHE A 27 -4.25 -24.98 35.78
CA PHE A 27 -2.92 -24.92 35.17
C PHE A 27 -2.92 -24.54 33.68
N ALA A 28 -4.08 -24.27 33.08
CA ALA A 28 -4.20 -23.90 31.66
C ALA A 28 -4.49 -22.40 31.43
N ALA A 29 -4.53 -21.59 32.47
CA ALA A 29 -4.61 -20.14 32.34
C ALA A 29 -3.20 -19.54 32.24
N LEU A 30 -2.49 -19.83 31.15
CA LEU A 30 -1.43 -18.92 30.72
C LEU A 30 -2.09 -17.58 30.44
N PRO A 31 -1.54 -16.44 30.92
CA PRO A 31 -2.04 -15.15 30.48
C PRO A 31 -1.95 -15.15 28.96
N ALA A 32 -3.09 -15.05 28.29
CA ALA A 32 -3.08 -14.69 26.89
C ALA A 32 -2.40 -13.32 26.84
N GLU A 33 -1.15 -13.26 26.37
CA GLU A 33 -0.54 -12.01 25.97
C GLU A 33 -1.49 -11.43 24.93
N ALA A 34 -2.25 -10.40 25.32
CA ALA A 34 -3.03 -9.64 24.38
C ALA A 34 -2.01 -9.09 23.39
N ALA A 35 -1.96 -9.67 22.19
CA ALA A 35 -1.11 -9.17 21.13
C ALA A 35 -1.44 -7.68 21.00
N THR A 36 -0.48 -6.83 21.38
CA THR A 36 -0.62 -5.40 21.20
C THR A 36 -0.89 -5.20 19.73
N ALA A 37 -2.00 -4.53 19.41
CA ALA A 37 -2.34 -4.24 18.03
C ALA A 37 -1.09 -3.65 17.35
N PRO A 38 -0.66 -4.20 16.20
CA PRO A 38 0.52 -3.70 15.53
C PRO A 38 0.43 -2.17 15.40
N GLY A 39 1.52 -1.48 15.75
CA GLY A 39 1.60 -0.02 15.61
C GLY A 39 1.35 0.44 14.17
N PRO A 40 1.14 1.75 13.93
CA PRO A 40 0.99 2.24 12.58
C PRO A 40 2.28 2.03 11.76
N GLY A 41 2.12 1.96 10.44
CA GLY A 41 3.19 2.26 9.51
C GLY A 41 3.38 3.76 9.37
N ASN A 42 4.36 4.13 8.55
CA ASN A 42 4.64 5.52 8.21
C ASN A 42 5.07 5.64 6.76
N ASP A 43 4.66 6.72 6.12
CA ASP A 43 5.22 7.17 4.85
C ASP A 43 6.17 8.37 5.05
N VAL A 44 7.25 8.41 4.26
CA VAL A 44 8.24 9.50 4.28
C VAL A 44 8.77 9.77 2.89
N SER A 45 9.19 11.01 2.63
CA SER A 45 9.81 11.40 1.37
C SER A 45 10.70 12.62 1.56
N TRP A 46 11.01 13.31 0.48
CA TRP A 46 11.89 14.48 0.45
C TRP A 46 11.59 15.58 1.50
N PRO A 47 10.33 15.82 1.97
CA PRO A 47 10.09 16.83 3.01
C PRO A 47 10.72 16.47 4.37
N GLN A 48 11.06 15.20 4.58
CA GLN A 48 11.73 14.70 5.77
C GLN A 48 13.25 14.56 5.61
N CYS A 49 13.85 14.98 4.49
CA CYS A 49 15.31 14.95 4.36
C CYS A 49 16.00 15.76 5.47
N GLY A 50 17.04 15.17 6.09
CA GLY A 50 17.79 15.77 7.18
C GLY A 50 17.08 15.83 8.54
N LYS A 51 15.86 15.28 8.64
CA LYS A 51 15.08 15.24 9.89
C LYS A 51 15.16 13.86 10.55
N ALA A 52 14.85 13.81 11.84
CA ALA A 52 14.67 12.54 12.54
C ALA A 52 13.41 11.84 11.99
N LEU A 53 13.55 10.58 11.61
CA LEU A 53 12.44 9.75 11.12
C LEU A 53 11.77 8.99 12.28
N PRO A 54 10.49 8.58 12.14
CA PRO A 54 9.78 7.78 13.14
C PRO A 54 10.55 6.49 13.51
N LYS A 55 10.25 5.92 14.67
CA LYS A 55 10.84 4.65 15.12
C LYS A 55 9.77 3.66 15.51
N GLY A 56 10.02 2.39 15.23
CA GLY A 56 9.15 1.30 15.65
C GLY A 56 7.89 1.12 14.80
N GLN A 57 7.87 1.74 13.62
CA GLN A 57 6.85 1.54 12.60
C GLN A 57 6.75 0.06 12.21
N THR A 58 5.53 -0.38 11.89
CA THR A 58 5.29 -1.76 11.45
C THR A 58 5.62 -1.98 9.98
N PHE A 59 5.51 -0.94 9.16
CA PHE A 59 5.98 -0.90 7.77
C PHE A 59 6.35 0.54 7.40
N GLY A 60 7.20 0.70 6.39
CA GLY A 60 7.60 2.00 5.84
C GLY A 60 7.23 2.12 4.37
N ILE A 61 6.65 3.25 3.97
CA ILE A 61 6.40 3.60 2.57
C ILE A 61 7.33 4.77 2.19
N VAL A 62 8.16 4.62 1.17
CA VAL A 62 9.17 5.64 0.84
C VAL A 62 8.90 6.28 -0.52
N GLY A 63 8.82 7.61 -0.55
CA GLY A 63 8.67 8.37 -1.79
C GLY A 63 9.95 8.35 -2.61
N VAL A 64 9.86 7.90 -3.86
CA VAL A 64 11.02 7.73 -4.76
C VAL A 64 11.40 9.05 -5.42
N ASN A 65 10.42 9.91 -5.68
CA ASN A 65 10.60 11.18 -6.36
C ASN A 65 10.42 12.39 -5.42
N ASN A 66 10.91 13.55 -5.86
CA ASN A 66 10.97 14.78 -5.06
C ASN A 66 9.76 15.68 -5.39
N GLY A 67 8.55 15.14 -5.25
CA GLY A 67 7.28 15.85 -5.48
C GLY A 67 6.90 16.08 -6.95
N LEU A 68 7.71 15.61 -7.90
CA LEU A 68 7.40 15.64 -9.34
C LEU A 68 7.78 14.29 -9.95
N ALA A 69 6.98 13.80 -10.90
CA ALA A 69 7.20 12.49 -11.54
C ALA A 69 8.55 12.35 -12.27
N ASN A 70 9.26 13.45 -12.52
CA ASN A 70 10.57 13.45 -13.19
C ASN A 70 11.76 13.71 -12.26
N THR A 71 11.56 13.93 -10.96
CA THR A 71 12.65 14.23 -10.01
C THR A 71 13.03 13.01 -9.16
N THR A 72 14.21 13.04 -8.53
CA THR A 72 14.68 11.97 -7.63
C THR A 72 14.71 12.50 -6.20
N ASN A 73 14.19 11.73 -5.24
CA ASN A 73 14.28 12.07 -3.83
C ASN A 73 15.75 12.00 -3.37
N PRO A 74 16.36 13.13 -2.93
CA PRO A 74 17.78 13.18 -2.58
C PRO A 74 18.12 12.38 -1.31
N CYS A 75 17.14 12.03 -0.48
CA CYS A 75 17.35 11.20 0.71
C CYS A 75 16.79 9.78 0.59
N LEU A 76 16.48 9.32 -0.63
CA LEU A 76 15.90 7.99 -0.90
C LEU A 76 16.69 6.86 -0.22
N GLY A 77 18.02 6.81 -0.39
CA GLY A 77 18.84 5.74 0.19
C GLY A 77 18.77 5.68 1.73
N THR A 78 18.83 6.84 2.39
CA THR A 78 18.67 6.95 3.85
C THR A 78 17.29 6.50 4.30
N GLN A 79 16.25 6.86 3.55
CA GLN A 79 14.87 6.50 3.86
C GLN A 79 14.57 5.03 3.61
N LEU A 80 15.13 4.42 2.57
CA LEU A 80 15.04 2.96 2.36
C LEU A 80 15.72 2.19 3.49
N THR A 81 16.88 2.66 3.95
CA THR A 81 17.57 2.08 5.12
C THR A 81 16.70 2.18 6.37
N TRP A 82 16.07 3.33 6.60
CA TRP A 82 15.11 3.51 7.68
C TRP A 82 13.92 2.56 7.57
N ALA A 83 13.29 2.46 6.39
CA ALA A 83 12.13 1.60 6.17
C ALA A 83 12.47 0.13 6.40
N GLY A 84 13.71 -0.30 6.10
CA GLY A 84 14.22 -1.63 6.40
C GLY A 84 14.26 -1.99 7.90
N THR A 85 14.11 -1.02 8.80
CA THR A 85 14.02 -1.26 10.25
C THR A 85 12.60 -1.56 10.75
N SER A 86 11.62 -1.64 9.83
CA SER A 86 10.22 -1.88 10.17
C SER A 86 10.00 -3.25 10.80
N LYS A 87 9.06 -3.33 11.76
CA LYS A 87 8.84 -4.52 12.59
C LYS A 87 7.94 -5.59 11.96
N GLY A 88 7.14 -5.23 10.97
CA GLY A 88 6.12 -6.11 10.37
C GLY A 88 4.91 -6.33 11.27
N GLY A 89 4.19 -7.44 11.01
CA GLY A 89 3.04 -7.88 11.80
C GLY A 89 1.66 -7.41 11.32
N THR A 90 1.58 -6.76 10.16
CA THR A 90 0.34 -6.14 9.62
C THR A 90 -0.10 -6.70 8.26
N GLY A 91 0.51 -7.78 7.76
CA GLY A 91 0.30 -8.27 6.39
C GLY A 91 0.86 -7.37 5.27
N GLN A 92 1.24 -6.12 5.59
CA GLN A 92 1.92 -5.22 4.66
C GLN A 92 3.37 -5.66 4.41
N PRO A 93 3.94 -5.32 3.23
CA PRO A 93 5.39 -5.38 3.03
C PRO A 93 6.10 -4.53 4.08
N LEU A 94 7.27 -4.96 4.56
CA LEU A 94 8.09 -4.15 5.48
C LEU A 94 8.47 -2.80 4.85
N VAL A 95 8.73 -2.82 3.55
CA VAL A 95 9.05 -1.66 2.74
C VAL A 95 8.17 -1.67 1.49
N ALA A 96 7.47 -0.57 1.27
CA ALA A 96 6.81 -0.25 0.01
C ALA A 96 7.33 1.10 -0.50
N LEU A 97 7.06 1.41 -1.75
CA LEU A 97 7.49 2.64 -2.40
C LEU A 97 6.26 3.40 -2.88
N TYR A 98 6.38 4.72 -2.99
CA TYR A 98 5.40 5.52 -3.72
C TYR A 98 6.08 6.48 -4.68
N VAL A 99 5.35 6.85 -5.74
CA VAL A 99 5.80 7.78 -6.77
C VAL A 99 4.71 8.81 -7.01
N ASN A 100 5.04 10.10 -6.88
CA ASN A 100 4.19 11.18 -7.39
C ASN A 100 4.00 10.96 -8.88
N THR A 101 2.75 10.74 -9.28
CA THR A 101 2.38 10.53 -10.69
C THR A 101 2.04 11.84 -11.37
N ALA A 102 2.05 11.88 -12.70
CA ALA A 102 1.71 13.09 -13.44
C ALA A 102 1.32 12.78 -14.88
N ASN A 103 0.40 13.57 -15.41
CA ASN A 103 0.10 13.63 -16.84
C ASN A 103 -0.05 15.12 -17.24
N PRO A 104 1.05 15.87 -17.43
CA PRO A 104 1.01 17.34 -17.47
C PRO A 104 0.39 17.94 -18.75
N GLY A 105 -0.02 17.11 -19.71
CA GLY A 105 -0.44 17.58 -21.04
C GLY A 105 0.60 18.49 -21.69
N ALA A 106 0.13 19.57 -22.32
CA ALA A 106 0.99 20.55 -22.99
C ALA A 106 1.97 21.29 -22.06
N ALA A 107 1.79 21.24 -20.74
CA ALA A 107 2.73 21.83 -19.78
C ALA A 107 3.96 20.94 -19.54
N GLY A 108 3.97 19.70 -20.05
CA GLY A 108 5.09 18.78 -19.93
C GLY A 108 6.29 19.21 -20.77
N SER A 109 7.50 19.15 -20.20
CA SER A 109 8.75 19.45 -20.91
C SER A 109 9.23 18.34 -21.85
N TRP A 110 8.66 17.14 -21.73
CA TRP A 110 8.98 15.98 -22.56
C TRP A 110 7.76 15.10 -22.73
N TRP A 111 7.62 14.48 -23.91
CA TRP A 111 6.57 13.53 -24.25
C TRP A 111 7.10 12.40 -25.14
N PRO A 112 6.57 11.17 -24.99
CA PRO A 112 6.85 10.09 -25.93
C PRO A 112 6.37 10.45 -27.34
N SER A 113 7.07 9.92 -28.34
CA SER A 113 6.77 10.12 -29.76
C SER A 113 6.38 8.83 -30.49
N SER A 114 6.41 7.70 -29.77
CA SER A 114 6.12 6.36 -30.28
C SER A 114 5.72 5.43 -29.13
N ASN A 115 5.25 4.23 -29.46
CA ASN A 115 5.02 3.15 -28.51
C ASN A 115 6.31 2.41 -28.10
N THR A 116 7.48 3.04 -28.19
CA THR A 116 8.77 2.44 -27.77
C THR A 116 9.41 3.25 -26.66
N TYR A 117 9.79 2.56 -25.57
CA TYR A 117 10.56 3.15 -24.47
C TYR A 117 11.46 2.11 -23.81
N GLY A 118 12.64 2.52 -23.33
CA GLY A 118 13.59 1.59 -22.69
C GLY A 118 14.01 0.39 -23.57
N GLY A 119 14.04 0.58 -24.89
CA GLY A 119 14.33 -0.50 -25.85
C GLY A 119 13.20 -1.50 -26.08
N THR A 120 12.01 -1.26 -25.53
CA THR A 120 10.85 -2.16 -25.66
C THR A 120 9.71 -1.47 -26.42
N THR A 121 9.13 -2.17 -27.40
CA THR A 121 7.86 -1.77 -28.00
C THR A 121 6.70 -2.24 -27.13
N VAL A 122 5.91 -1.30 -26.64
CA VAL A 122 4.85 -1.51 -25.66
C VAL A 122 3.52 -1.70 -26.37
N ALA A 123 2.78 -2.75 -25.98
CA ALA A 123 1.39 -2.90 -26.39
C ALA A 123 0.53 -1.81 -25.74
N ASN A 124 0.01 -0.89 -26.56
CA ASN A 124 -0.73 0.27 -26.10
C ASN A 124 -2.24 0.09 -26.39
N PRO A 125 -3.10 -0.07 -25.38
CA PRO A 125 -4.53 -0.30 -25.58
C PRO A 125 -5.26 0.92 -26.16
N TYR A 126 -4.62 2.09 -26.19
CA TYR A 126 -5.15 3.33 -26.75
C TYR A 126 -4.69 3.61 -28.18
N GLY A 127 -3.93 2.70 -28.80
CA GLY A 127 -3.39 2.85 -30.15
C GLY A 127 -1.98 3.43 -30.19
N GLU A 128 -1.60 4.00 -31.32
CA GLU A 128 -0.24 4.52 -31.53
C GLU A 128 -0.05 5.89 -30.87
N CYS A 129 0.98 6.01 -30.02
CA CYS A 129 1.47 7.31 -29.62
C CYS A 129 2.24 7.96 -30.78
N THR A 130 1.87 9.19 -31.13
CA THR A 130 2.51 9.97 -32.19
C THR A 130 3.07 11.27 -31.63
N ALA A 131 4.24 11.70 -32.11
CA ALA A 131 4.89 12.94 -31.72
C ALA A 131 3.92 14.14 -31.68
N GLY A 132 3.99 14.93 -30.60
CA GLY A 132 3.16 16.12 -30.40
C GLY A 132 1.75 15.85 -29.87
N SER A 133 1.36 14.59 -29.66
CA SER A 133 0.07 14.24 -29.05
C SER A 133 0.17 14.13 -27.53
N TYR A 134 -0.88 14.60 -26.86
CA TYR A 134 -1.11 14.46 -25.41
C TYR A 134 -2.35 13.62 -25.10
N GLY A 135 -2.86 12.90 -26.11
CA GLY A 135 -4.03 12.04 -25.98
C GLY A 135 -3.72 10.75 -25.21
N PRO A 136 -4.73 9.91 -24.94
CA PRO A 136 -4.59 8.70 -24.13
C PRO A 136 -3.46 7.76 -24.56
N ALA A 137 -3.23 7.59 -25.86
CA ALA A 137 -2.11 6.77 -26.36
C ALA A 137 -0.74 7.27 -25.89
N CYS A 138 -0.47 8.58 -26.02
CA CYS A 138 0.79 9.12 -25.53
C CYS A 138 0.82 9.26 -24.01
N SER A 139 -0.32 9.48 -23.34
CA SER A 139 -0.36 9.49 -21.87
C SER A 139 0.00 8.12 -21.30
N TYR A 140 -0.52 7.04 -21.89
CA TYR A 140 -0.13 5.67 -21.51
C TYR A 140 1.38 5.45 -21.64
N MET A 141 1.98 5.89 -22.76
CA MET A 141 3.43 5.80 -22.93
C MET A 141 4.20 6.73 -21.98
N TYR A 142 3.64 7.88 -21.61
CA TYR A 142 4.24 8.79 -20.65
C TYR A 142 4.33 8.12 -19.28
N GLY A 143 3.23 7.56 -18.79
CA GLY A 143 3.20 6.83 -17.52
C GLY A 143 4.12 5.61 -17.55
N TYR A 144 4.08 4.81 -18.61
CA TYR A 144 5.02 3.70 -18.79
C TYR A 144 6.48 4.16 -18.68
N ALA A 145 6.83 5.28 -19.33
CA ALA A 145 8.15 5.87 -19.27
C ALA A 145 8.53 6.38 -17.87
N LYS A 146 7.61 7.05 -17.16
CA LYS A 146 7.86 7.50 -15.78
C LYS A 146 8.10 6.33 -14.84
N ALA A 147 7.28 5.28 -14.91
CA ALA A 147 7.48 4.08 -14.09
C ALA A 147 8.79 3.35 -14.44
N TYR A 148 9.18 3.33 -15.73
CA TYR A 148 10.50 2.86 -16.16
C TYR A 148 11.63 3.65 -15.50
N ASP A 149 11.58 4.99 -15.57
CA ASP A 149 12.58 5.85 -14.95
C ASP A 149 12.66 5.59 -13.44
N ASP A 150 11.50 5.49 -12.78
CA ASP A 150 11.37 5.28 -11.33
C ASP A 150 12.05 3.99 -10.87
N ALA A 151 11.93 2.92 -11.66
CA ALA A 151 12.55 1.64 -11.36
C ALA A 151 14.04 1.56 -11.75
N THR A 152 14.52 2.34 -12.73
CA THR A 152 15.83 2.10 -13.36
C THR A 152 16.89 3.15 -13.06
N ILE A 153 16.51 4.41 -12.87
CA ILE A 153 17.48 5.52 -12.75
C ILE A 153 17.40 6.27 -11.42
N ARG A 154 16.44 5.94 -10.54
CA ARG A 154 16.29 6.60 -9.23
C ARG A 154 17.16 6.01 -8.12
N GLY A 155 17.82 4.88 -8.36
CA GLY A 155 18.64 4.20 -7.36
C GLY A 155 17.88 3.20 -6.50
N VAL A 156 16.71 2.72 -6.94
CA VAL A 156 15.99 1.62 -6.30
C VAL A 156 16.62 0.29 -6.71
N SER A 157 17.17 -0.44 -5.74
CA SER A 157 17.72 -1.78 -5.98
C SER A 157 16.60 -2.83 -5.94
N ASN A 158 16.60 -3.76 -6.90
CA ASN A 158 15.57 -4.81 -7.03
C ASN A 158 14.13 -4.26 -7.08
N PRO A 159 13.80 -3.37 -8.04
CA PRO A 159 12.50 -2.68 -8.10
C PRO A 159 11.31 -3.65 -8.19
N ALA A 160 11.50 -4.84 -8.76
CA ALA A 160 10.51 -5.91 -8.87
C ALA A 160 9.98 -6.43 -7.51
N SER A 161 10.76 -6.30 -6.43
CA SER A 161 10.38 -6.83 -5.11
C SER A 161 9.40 -5.96 -4.34
N TYR A 162 9.21 -4.70 -4.75
CA TYR A 162 8.39 -3.74 -4.02
C TYR A 162 6.94 -3.71 -4.51
N LEU A 163 6.07 -3.27 -3.59
CA LEU A 163 4.79 -2.67 -3.94
C LEU A 163 5.03 -1.18 -4.22
N TRP A 164 4.52 -0.70 -5.35
CA TRP A 164 4.61 0.68 -5.81
C TRP A 164 3.23 1.36 -5.76
N TRP A 165 3.07 2.32 -4.85
CA TRP A 165 1.89 3.15 -4.76
C TRP A 165 1.97 4.30 -5.78
N LEU A 166 0.97 4.37 -6.65
CA LEU A 166 0.78 5.48 -7.57
C LEU A 166 0.08 6.60 -6.80
N ASP A 167 0.84 7.63 -6.45
CA ASP A 167 0.35 8.78 -5.71
C ASP A 167 -0.37 9.74 -6.67
N VAL A 168 -1.70 9.82 -6.51
CA VAL A 168 -2.62 10.61 -7.32
C VAL A 168 -3.23 11.72 -6.48
N GLU A 169 -2.65 12.91 -6.59
CA GLU A 169 -3.10 14.09 -5.86
C GLU A 169 -3.21 15.32 -6.75
N THR A 170 -4.08 16.25 -6.37
CA THR A 170 -4.30 17.54 -7.03
C THR A 170 -3.10 18.48 -6.92
N GLY A 171 -2.15 18.19 -6.03
CA GLY A 171 -0.85 18.85 -6.00
C GLY A 171 0.08 18.42 -7.14
N ASN A 172 -0.18 17.28 -7.79
CA ASN A 172 0.60 16.81 -8.93
C ASN A 172 0.14 17.51 -10.23
N SER A 173 0.91 17.31 -11.30
CA SER A 173 0.60 17.88 -12.61
C SER A 173 -0.36 16.99 -13.41
N TRP A 174 -1.59 17.44 -13.62
CA TRP A 174 -2.62 16.67 -14.32
C TRP A 174 -3.23 17.42 -15.51
N SER A 175 -3.57 16.65 -16.54
CA SER A 175 -4.41 17.13 -17.63
C SER A 175 -5.84 17.26 -17.13
N GLN A 176 -6.66 18.04 -17.83
CA GLN A 176 -8.10 18.14 -17.54
C GLN A 176 -8.88 16.88 -17.96
N GLY A 177 -8.27 16.00 -18.77
CA GLY A 177 -8.92 14.81 -19.32
C GLY A 177 -8.71 13.60 -18.43
N THR A 178 -9.76 13.17 -17.73
CA THR A 178 -9.72 11.97 -16.86
C THR A 178 -9.34 10.69 -17.60
N LEU A 179 -9.75 10.53 -18.87
CA LEU A 179 -9.34 9.41 -19.71
C LEU A 179 -7.83 9.37 -19.96
N ALA A 180 -7.20 10.53 -20.19
CA ALA A 180 -5.76 10.62 -20.43
C ALA A 180 -4.98 10.36 -19.13
N ASN A 181 -5.45 10.90 -17.99
CA ASN A 181 -4.85 10.65 -16.68
C ASN A 181 -4.95 9.17 -16.27
N ARG A 182 -6.09 8.53 -16.55
CA ARG A 182 -6.23 7.08 -16.36
C ARG A 182 -5.29 6.29 -17.25
N ALA A 183 -5.17 6.65 -18.53
CA ALA A 183 -4.26 5.98 -19.46
C ALA A 183 -2.80 6.05 -18.96
N ASP A 184 -2.38 7.21 -18.45
CA ASP A 184 -1.08 7.38 -17.79
C ASP A 184 -0.85 6.37 -16.66
N LEU A 185 -1.78 6.31 -15.70
CA LEU A 185 -1.70 5.37 -14.58
C LEU A 185 -1.73 3.90 -15.03
N GLU A 186 -2.53 3.57 -16.06
CA GLU A 186 -2.56 2.23 -16.66
C GLU A 186 -1.20 1.86 -17.28
N GLY A 187 -0.52 2.82 -17.90
CA GLY A 187 0.83 2.68 -18.43
C GLY A 187 1.87 2.45 -17.34
N MET A 188 1.79 3.19 -16.23
CA MET A 188 2.64 2.97 -15.05
C MET A 188 2.45 1.56 -14.48
N ALA A 189 1.19 1.16 -14.26
CA ALA A 189 0.85 -0.16 -13.74
C ALA A 189 1.30 -1.29 -14.70
N ALA A 190 1.19 -1.08 -16.01
CA ALA A 190 1.67 -2.03 -17.02
C ALA A 190 3.18 -2.22 -16.95
N TYR A 191 3.96 -1.13 -16.79
CA TYR A 191 5.40 -1.24 -16.62
C TYR A 191 5.76 -2.00 -15.34
N PHE A 192 5.19 -1.63 -14.19
CA PHE A 192 5.48 -2.33 -12.94
C PHE A 192 5.13 -3.82 -13.02
N ALA A 193 3.99 -4.17 -13.62
CA ALA A 193 3.63 -5.56 -13.87
C ALA A 193 4.66 -6.28 -14.79
N SER A 194 5.19 -5.60 -15.81
CA SER A 194 6.16 -6.18 -16.76
C SER A 194 7.48 -6.59 -16.10
N ILE A 195 7.87 -5.93 -15.01
CA ILE A 195 9.06 -6.29 -14.21
C ILE A 195 8.72 -7.22 -13.03
N GLY A 196 7.47 -7.64 -12.88
CA GLY A 196 7.00 -8.48 -11.77
C GLY A 196 6.72 -7.72 -10.47
N ALA A 197 6.77 -6.39 -10.47
CA ALA A 197 6.40 -5.57 -9.33
C ALA A 197 4.88 -5.50 -9.15
N ARG A 198 4.44 -5.19 -7.93
CA ARG A 198 3.04 -4.91 -7.63
C ARG A 198 2.80 -3.41 -7.66
N ALA A 199 1.61 -3.00 -8.08
CA ALA A 199 1.16 -1.61 -8.01
C ALA A 199 -0.05 -1.46 -7.07
N GLY A 200 -0.23 -0.27 -6.52
CA GLY A 200 -1.38 0.15 -5.74
C GLY A 200 -1.73 1.61 -6.02
N LEU A 201 -2.89 2.06 -5.56
CA LEU A 201 -3.41 3.40 -5.84
C LEU A 201 -3.52 4.21 -4.55
N TYR A 202 -2.95 5.41 -4.51
CA TYR A 202 -3.08 6.34 -3.40
C TYR A 202 -3.84 7.59 -3.81
N SER A 203 -4.85 7.96 -3.03
CA SER A 203 -5.55 9.23 -3.16
C SER A 203 -6.56 9.44 -2.02
N THR A 204 -7.19 10.60 -2.01
CA THR A 204 -8.54 10.75 -1.43
C THR A 204 -9.59 10.45 -2.48
N ARG A 205 -10.79 10.04 -2.09
CA ARG A 205 -11.89 9.81 -3.04
C ARG A 205 -12.21 11.03 -3.91
N SER A 206 -12.23 12.22 -3.31
CA SER A 206 -12.52 13.47 -4.03
C SER A 206 -11.47 13.79 -5.09
N GLN A 207 -10.19 13.63 -4.77
CA GLN A 207 -9.10 13.88 -5.72
C GLN A 207 -9.11 12.85 -6.84
N TRP A 208 -9.35 11.58 -6.52
CA TRP A 208 -9.47 10.51 -7.50
C TRP A 208 -10.61 10.75 -8.49
N ASP A 209 -11.81 11.08 -8.00
CA ASP A 209 -12.97 11.34 -8.86
C ASP A 209 -12.73 12.55 -9.79
N GLN A 210 -12.00 13.56 -9.32
CA GLN A 210 -11.60 14.72 -10.13
C GLN A 210 -10.54 14.39 -11.19
N ILE A 211 -9.52 13.60 -10.84
CA ILE A 211 -8.34 13.39 -11.68
C ILE A 211 -8.50 12.21 -12.63
N VAL A 212 -9.01 11.07 -12.13
CA VAL A 212 -9.06 9.78 -12.83
C VAL A 212 -10.49 9.41 -13.21
N GLY A 213 -11.45 9.73 -12.33
CA GLY A 213 -12.85 9.37 -12.49
C GLY A 213 -13.08 7.86 -12.45
N THR A 214 -14.09 7.39 -13.19
CA THR A 214 -14.47 5.97 -13.20
C THR A 214 -13.46 5.11 -13.93
N VAL A 215 -13.00 4.05 -13.26
CA VAL A 215 -12.15 3.00 -13.84
C VAL A 215 -13.02 1.82 -14.28
N PRO A 216 -13.06 1.46 -15.59
CA PRO A 216 -13.84 0.33 -16.07
C PRO A 216 -13.21 -1.00 -15.66
N SER A 217 -14.01 -2.06 -15.60
CA SER A 217 -13.54 -3.41 -15.22
C SER A 217 -12.51 -4.02 -16.18
N SER A 218 -12.36 -3.46 -17.38
CA SER A 218 -11.34 -3.85 -18.35
C SER A 218 -9.97 -3.23 -18.08
N SER A 219 -9.86 -2.25 -17.19
CA SER A 219 -8.61 -1.57 -16.85
C SER A 219 -7.74 -2.44 -15.93
N ASN A 220 -6.42 -2.42 -16.14
CA ASN A 220 -5.46 -3.06 -15.23
C ASN A 220 -5.41 -2.39 -13.84
N LEU A 221 -6.03 -1.22 -13.67
CA LEU A 221 -6.17 -0.54 -12.38
C LEU A 221 -7.35 -1.07 -11.56
N TYR A 222 -8.30 -1.76 -12.19
CA TYR A 222 -9.62 -2.04 -11.61
C TYR A 222 -9.58 -2.82 -10.30
N THR A 223 -8.61 -3.72 -10.14
CA THR A 223 -8.47 -4.58 -8.95
C THR A 223 -7.30 -4.18 -8.06
N LEU A 224 -6.62 -3.07 -8.35
CA LEU A 224 -5.47 -2.66 -7.55
C LEU A 224 -5.89 -2.27 -6.13
N PRO A 225 -5.05 -2.55 -5.11
CA PRO A 225 -5.33 -2.14 -3.75
C PRO A 225 -5.34 -0.61 -3.64
N SER A 226 -6.13 -0.10 -2.70
CA SER A 226 -6.21 1.33 -2.39
C SER A 226 -5.56 1.66 -1.06
N TRP A 227 -4.78 2.73 -1.07
CA TRP A 227 -4.27 3.46 0.08
C TRP A 227 -5.06 4.76 0.19
N LEU A 228 -6.03 4.84 1.10
CA LEU A 228 -6.93 5.98 1.20
C LEU A 228 -6.37 7.06 2.14
N ALA A 229 -6.28 8.29 1.65
CA ALA A 229 -5.93 9.45 2.46
C ALA A 229 -7.15 10.16 3.06
N GLY A 230 -6.89 11.12 3.96
CA GLY A 230 -7.88 12.11 4.43
C GLY A 230 -8.37 11.94 5.87
N ALA A 231 -7.96 10.87 6.57
CA ALA A 231 -8.26 10.76 8.00
C ALA A 231 -7.38 11.71 8.83
N ARG A 232 -7.93 12.17 9.96
CA ARG A 232 -7.23 13.09 10.91
C ARG A 232 -6.88 12.44 12.25
N SER A 233 -7.08 11.12 12.34
CA SER A 233 -6.82 10.33 13.54
C SER A 233 -6.79 8.84 13.20
N LEU A 234 -6.15 8.05 14.06
CA LEU A 234 -6.15 6.58 13.96
C LEU A 234 -7.57 6.00 13.97
N ALA A 235 -8.48 6.57 14.76
CA ALA A 235 -9.87 6.11 14.78
C ALA A 235 -10.58 6.37 13.44
N GLY A 236 -10.25 7.47 12.76
CA GLY A 236 -10.71 7.74 11.40
C GLY A 236 -10.13 6.75 10.39
N ALA A 237 -8.82 6.52 10.45
CA ALA A 237 -8.12 5.55 9.59
C ALA A 237 -8.74 4.14 9.69
N LYS A 238 -8.94 3.66 10.92
CA LYS A 238 -9.61 2.37 11.19
C LYS A 238 -10.99 2.26 10.55
N ARG A 239 -11.80 3.32 10.59
CA ARG A 239 -13.10 3.34 9.91
C ARG A 239 -12.96 3.31 8.40
N GLY A 240 -11.97 4.02 7.87
CA GLY A 240 -11.68 4.08 6.44
C GLY A 240 -11.36 2.73 5.80
N CYS A 241 -10.91 1.74 6.58
CA CYS A 241 -10.72 0.37 6.09
C CYS A 241 -12.02 -0.28 5.56
N ALA A 242 -13.19 0.20 5.99
CA ALA A 242 -14.49 -0.26 5.52
C ALA A 242 -15.05 0.59 4.36
N ASP A 243 -14.37 1.66 3.97
CA ASP A 243 -14.80 2.51 2.86
C ASP A 243 -14.63 1.78 1.52
N ALA A 244 -15.33 2.28 0.50
CA ALA A 244 -15.12 1.82 -0.87
C ALA A 244 -13.71 2.18 -1.34
N ALA A 245 -13.06 1.23 -2.02
CA ALA A 245 -11.79 1.46 -2.70
C ALA A 245 -11.91 2.52 -3.80
N LEU A 246 -10.76 3.01 -4.31
CA LEU A 246 -10.70 3.99 -5.39
C LEU A 246 -11.27 3.45 -6.70
N THR A 247 -11.24 2.13 -6.88
CA THR A 247 -11.76 1.43 -8.06
C THR A 247 -12.77 0.35 -7.66
N GLY A 248 -13.69 0.02 -8.56
CA GLY A 248 -14.82 -0.86 -8.24
C GLY A 248 -14.46 -2.31 -7.90
N GLY A 249 -13.30 -2.80 -8.36
CA GLY A 249 -12.80 -4.14 -8.05
C GLY A 249 -11.70 -4.17 -7.00
N GLY A 250 -11.27 -3.01 -6.51
CA GLY A 250 -10.20 -2.87 -5.53
C GLY A 250 -10.66 -3.13 -4.10
N LYS A 251 -9.70 -3.14 -3.18
CA LYS A 251 -9.93 -3.15 -1.73
C LYS A 251 -9.04 -2.12 -1.06
N VAL A 252 -9.53 -1.51 0.01
CA VAL A 252 -8.72 -0.66 0.88
C VAL A 252 -7.79 -1.57 1.67
N THR A 253 -6.47 -1.40 1.50
CA THR A 253 -5.48 -2.17 2.27
C THR A 253 -4.69 -1.28 3.22
N VAL A 254 -4.66 0.04 2.97
CA VAL A 254 -4.02 1.02 3.84
C VAL A 254 -4.91 2.25 3.93
N THR A 255 -4.94 2.90 5.10
CA THR A 255 -5.53 4.23 5.27
C THR A 255 -4.53 5.15 5.94
N GLN A 256 -4.29 6.32 5.36
CA GLN A 256 -3.41 7.34 5.93
C GLN A 256 -4.19 8.25 6.88
N TYR A 257 -3.55 8.65 7.97
CA TYR A 257 -4.00 9.74 8.82
C TYR A 257 -2.87 10.65 9.25
N VAL A 258 -3.19 11.94 9.36
CA VAL A 258 -2.25 12.95 9.87
C VAL A 258 -2.50 13.13 11.36
N SER A 259 -1.44 13.08 12.18
CA SER A 259 -1.50 13.37 13.61
C SER A 259 -0.21 14.02 14.09
N GLY A 260 -0.31 15.14 14.80
CA GLY A 260 0.87 15.83 15.35
C GLY A 260 1.89 16.28 14.28
N GLY A 261 1.45 16.52 13.05
CA GLY A 261 2.31 16.94 11.93
C GLY A 261 3.07 15.80 11.23
N PHE A 262 2.69 14.55 11.47
CA PHE A 262 3.25 13.38 10.80
C PHE A 262 2.18 12.56 10.12
N ASP A 263 2.58 11.93 9.02
CA ASP A 263 1.78 10.98 8.27
C ASP A 263 1.98 9.58 8.86
N PHE A 264 0.86 8.94 9.15
CA PHE A 264 0.79 7.59 9.71
C PHE A 264 -0.14 6.74 8.87
N ASP A 265 0.20 5.46 8.78
CA ASP A 265 -0.53 4.50 7.97
C ASP A 265 -1.10 3.38 8.82
N HIS A 266 -2.40 3.16 8.67
CA HIS A 266 -3.06 2.02 9.28
C HIS A 266 -3.27 0.92 8.25
N SER A 267 -2.81 -0.30 8.54
CA SER A 267 -3.09 -1.47 7.72
C SER A 267 -4.53 -1.94 7.90
N CYS A 268 -5.16 -2.32 6.80
CA CYS A 268 -6.52 -2.89 6.74
C CYS A 268 -6.53 -4.40 6.42
N ILE A 269 -5.37 -5.06 6.45
CA ILE A 269 -5.18 -6.49 6.15
C ILE A 269 -4.37 -7.19 7.25
#